data_AF-A0A0M3JAD8-F1
#
_entry.id   AF-A0A0M3JAD8-F1
#
_cell.length_a   1.000
_cell.length_b   1.000
_cell.length_c   1.000
_cell.angle_alpha   90.00
_cell.angle_beta   90.00
_cell.angle_gamma   90.00
#
_symmetry.space_group_name_H-M   'P 1'
#
loop_
_entity.id
_entity.type
_entity.pdbx_description
1 polymer ?
#
loop_
_entity_poly.entity_id
_entity_poly.type
_entity_poly.pdbx_seq_one_letter_code
_entity_poly.pdbx_strand_id
1 'polypeptide(L)'
;MEARGTEAVDKLNAEYGGAEELCRMLKVDPLHGLPNDLQQLTKRRAKFGSNTIPPAKSKSFFHLIFDACKDPTLVILLVAGFISLGLSFYEPGQVVQGQQNATNILSSANANHTLEGLIGLSNSTFRIDEPTSANEDHGSAWIEGVAILICVVVVVLVTAINDFSKER
;
A
#
# COMPACT_ATOMS: atom_id res chain seq x y z
N MET A 1 9.98 -21.33 15.93
CA MET A 1 10.62 -22.44 16.66
C MET A 1 10.35 -22.20 18.12
N GLU A 2 9.47 -22.99 18.73
CA GLU A 2 8.99 -22.77 20.11
C GLU A 2 10.05 -22.98 21.19
N ALA A 3 11.09 -23.77 20.95
CA ALA A 3 12.17 -24.02 21.91
C ALA A 3 13.54 -23.89 21.22
N ARG A 4 14.55 -23.38 21.94
CA ARG A 4 15.93 -23.22 21.45
C ARG A 4 16.95 -23.61 22.52
N GLY A 5 18.09 -24.16 22.09
CA GLY A 5 19.20 -24.48 23.00
C GLY A 5 18.84 -25.57 24.01
N THR A 6 19.08 -25.32 25.29
CA THR A 6 18.86 -26.28 26.39
C THR A 6 17.38 -26.65 26.56
N GLU A 7 16.47 -25.68 26.38
CA GLU A 7 15.02 -25.91 26.46
C GLU A 7 14.55 -26.95 25.43
N ALA A 8 15.17 -26.98 24.24
CA ALA A 8 14.86 -27.98 23.22
C ALA A 8 15.34 -29.39 23.61
N VAL A 9 16.45 -29.49 24.35
CA VAL A 9 16.98 -30.76 24.86
C VAL A 9 16.07 -31.30 25.97
N ASP A 10 15.61 -30.43 26.87
CA ASP A 10 14.68 -30.80 27.94
C ASP A 10 13.35 -31.29 27.37
N LYS A 11 12.80 -30.56 26.37
CA LYS A 11 11.58 -30.97 25.66
C LYS A 11 11.76 -32.29 24.91
N LEU A 12 12.91 -32.52 24.27
CA LEU A 12 13.22 -33.78 23.59
C LEU A 12 13.27 -34.97 24.57
N ASN A 13 13.90 -34.78 25.72
CA ASN A 13 14.00 -35.82 26.75
C ASN A 13 12.63 -36.12 27.36
N ALA A 14 11.81 -35.08 27.62
CA ALA A 14 10.49 -35.24 28.21
C ALA A 14 9.46 -35.87 27.25
N GLU A 15 9.42 -35.44 25.98
CA GLU A 15 8.40 -35.90 25.02
C GLU A 15 8.80 -37.19 24.28
N TYR A 16 10.08 -37.37 23.96
CA TYR A 16 10.55 -38.43 23.07
C TYR A 16 11.54 -39.40 23.72
N GLY A 17 11.85 -39.25 25.02
CA GLY A 17 12.82 -40.12 25.71
C GLY A 17 14.28 -39.89 25.28
N GLY A 18 14.56 -38.75 24.63
CA GLY A 18 15.90 -38.34 24.22
C GLY A 18 16.27 -38.68 22.78
N ALA A 19 17.53 -38.41 22.42
CA ALA A 19 17.99 -38.52 21.03
C ALA A 19 18.04 -39.97 20.51
N GLU A 20 18.45 -40.93 21.34
CA GLU A 20 18.57 -42.34 20.96
C GLU A 20 17.20 -42.96 20.66
N GLU A 21 16.20 -42.65 21.48
CA GLU A 21 14.83 -43.12 21.30
C GLU A 21 14.20 -42.50 20.04
N LEU A 22 14.48 -41.22 19.77
CA LEU A 22 14.06 -40.59 18.53
C LEU A 22 14.66 -41.28 17.28
N CYS A 23 15.94 -41.65 17.33
CA CYS A 23 16.59 -42.45 16.29
C CYS A 23 15.91 -43.82 16.12
N ARG A 24 15.52 -44.48 17.23
CA ARG A 24 14.77 -45.74 17.22
C ARG A 24 13.39 -45.58 16.58
N MET A 25 12.64 -44.53 16.96
CA MET A 25 11.34 -44.20 16.39
C MET A 25 11.42 -43.92 14.88
N LEU A 26 12.46 -43.20 14.46
CA LEU A 26 12.73 -42.90 13.05
C LEU A 26 13.36 -44.08 12.29
N LYS A 27 13.72 -45.18 12.96
CA LYS A 27 14.45 -46.32 12.38
C LYS A 27 15.73 -45.89 11.67
N VAL A 28 16.52 -45.06 12.33
CA VAL A 28 17.80 -44.54 11.85
C VAL A 28 18.90 -45.02 12.79
N ASP A 29 20.02 -45.46 12.23
CA ASP A 29 21.21 -45.80 13.02
C ASP A 29 21.89 -44.50 13.51
N PRO A 30 22.16 -44.32 14.81
CA PRO A 30 22.86 -43.15 15.34
C PRO A 30 24.28 -42.97 14.80
N LEU A 31 24.96 -44.08 14.44
CA LEU A 31 26.36 -44.08 13.99
C LEU A 31 26.46 -44.05 12.46
N HIS A 32 25.63 -44.83 11.76
CA HIS A 32 25.72 -44.99 10.31
C HIS A 32 24.60 -44.28 9.52
N GLY A 33 23.57 -43.77 10.19
CA GLY A 33 22.46 -43.05 9.56
C GLY A 33 21.45 -43.96 8.84
N LEU A 34 20.88 -43.46 7.74
CA LEU A 34 19.97 -44.24 6.90
C LEU A 34 20.76 -45.07 5.88
N PRO A 35 20.34 -46.32 5.62
CA PRO A 35 20.92 -47.11 4.55
C PRO A 35 20.61 -46.48 3.19
N ASN A 36 21.54 -46.58 2.24
CA ASN A 36 21.42 -46.02 0.90
C ASN A 36 20.50 -46.87 -0.03
N ASP A 37 19.35 -47.28 0.49
CA ASP A 37 18.31 -47.99 -0.27
C ASP A 37 17.31 -46.99 -0.87
N LEU A 38 17.33 -46.89 -2.20
CA LEU A 38 16.46 -46.02 -2.99
C LEU A 38 14.97 -46.24 -2.70
N GLN A 39 14.54 -47.49 -2.42
CA GLN A 39 13.14 -47.79 -2.14
C GLN A 39 12.68 -47.22 -0.79
N GLN A 40 13.52 -47.33 0.24
CA GLN A 40 13.23 -46.77 1.56
C GLN A 40 13.23 -45.23 1.52
N LEU A 41 14.18 -44.64 0.80
CA LEU A 41 14.28 -43.19 0.64
C LEU A 41 13.07 -42.62 -0.09
N THR A 42 12.59 -43.25 -1.16
CA THR A 42 11.39 -42.80 -1.88
C THR A 42 10.13 -42.89 -1.01
N LYS A 43 9.96 -43.96 -0.23
CA LYS A 43 8.83 -44.07 0.73
C LYS A 43 8.88 -42.98 1.80
N ARG A 44 10.05 -42.66 2.34
CA ARG A 44 10.22 -41.58 3.32
C ARG A 44 9.97 -40.22 2.69
N ARG A 45 10.45 -39.98 1.48
CA ARG A 45 10.19 -38.73 0.74
C ARG A 45 8.71 -38.55 0.44
N ALA A 46 7.99 -39.62 0.14
CA ALA A 46 6.53 -39.59 -0.05
C ALA A 46 5.77 -39.30 1.26
N LYS A 47 6.23 -39.82 2.41
CA LYS A 47 5.57 -39.62 3.72
C LYS A 47 5.90 -38.29 4.40
N PHE A 48 7.17 -37.89 4.38
CA PHE A 48 7.67 -36.72 5.13
C PHE A 48 7.87 -35.49 4.25
N GLY A 49 7.79 -35.63 2.93
CA GLY A 49 8.11 -34.56 1.99
C GLY A 49 9.61 -34.29 1.89
N SER A 50 9.98 -33.31 1.08
CA SER A 50 11.34 -32.78 1.03
C SER A 50 11.54 -31.71 2.11
N ASN A 51 12.70 -31.71 2.77
CA ASN A 51 13.12 -30.63 3.66
C ASN A 51 13.55 -29.39 2.87
N THR A 52 12.62 -28.87 2.07
CA THR A 52 12.82 -27.68 1.25
C THR A 52 11.75 -26.70 1.66
N ILE A 53 12.19 -25.54 2.15
CA ILE A 53 11.28 -24.45 2.50
C ILE A 53 10.55 -24.07 1.21
N PRO A 54 9.21 -24.14 1.15
CA PRO A 54 8.48 -23.71 -0.03
C PRO A 54 8.83 -22.24 -0.29
N PRO A 55 9.17 -21.89 -1.54
CA PRO A 55 9.50 -20.51 -1.86
C PRO A 55 8.30 -19.62 -1.54
N ALA A 56 8.55 -18.44 -0.98
CA ALA A 56 7.51 -17.43 -0.81
C ALA A 56 6.87 -17.17 -2.18
N LYS A 57 5.53 -17.16 -2.23
CA LYS A 57 4.80 -16.87 -3.47
C LYS A 57 5.11 -15.43 -3.87
N SER A 58 5.74 -15.23 -5.04
CA SER A 58 5.90 -13.89 -5.59
C SER A 58 4.53 -13.30 -5.88
N LYS A 59 4.24 -12.12 -5.33
CA LYS A 59 3.02 -11.40 -5.67
C LYS A 59 3.12 -10.93 -7.11
N SER A 60 1.99 -10.92 -7.82
CA SER A 60 1.95 -10.41 -9.20
C SER A 60 2.01 -8.90 -9.19
N PHE A 61 2.71 -8.30 -10.16
CA PHE A 61 2.83 -6.85 -10.34
C PHE A 61 1.48 -6.11 -10.27
N PHE A 62 0.43 -6.66 -10.88
CA PHE A 62 -0.92 -6.09 -10.84
C PHE A 62 -1.53 -6.11 -9.44
N HIS A 63 -1.20 -7.10 -8.62
CA HIS A 63 -1.67 -7.17 -7.24
C HIS A 63 -1.02 -6.07 -6.39
N LEU A 64 0.27 -5.77 -6.62
CA LEU A 64 0.94 -4.66 -5.93
C LEU A 64 0.34 -3.31 -6.34
N ILE A 65 0.08 -3.10 -7.63
CA ILE A 65 -0.62 -1.90 -8.13
C ILE A 65 -1.99 -1.75 -7.46
N PHE A 66 -2.76 -2.84 -7.39
CA PHE A 66 -4.08 -2.83 -6.75
C PHE A 66 -4.02 -2.66 -5.24
N ASP A 67 -2.89 -2.98 -4.60
CA ASP A 67 -2.66 -2.67 -3.19
C ASP A 67 -2.30 -1.20 -3.00
N ALA A 68 -1.42 -0.66 -3.82
CA ALA A 68 -1.04 0.74 -3.81
C ALA A 68 -2.24 1.67 -4.10
N CYS A 69 -3.16 1.27 -4.97
CA CYS A 69 -4.38 2.04 -5.26
C CYS A 69 -5.41 2.11 -4.10
N LYS A 70 -5.27 1.32 -3.02
CA LYS A 70 -6.20 1.37 -1.88
C LYS A 70 -5.91 2.50 -0.88
N ASP A 71 -4.89 3.31 -1.14
CA ASP A 71 -4.59 4.45 -0.28
C ASP A 71 -5.76 5.47 -0.32
N PRO A 72 -6.36 5.83 0.83
CA PRO A 72 -7.46 6.80 0.87
C PRO A 72 -7.11 8.15 0.22
N THR A 73 -5.83 8.54 0.19
CA THR A 73 -5.34 9.75 -0.48
C THR A 73 -5.40 9.64 -2.02
N LEU A 74 -5.07 8.47 -2.58
CA LEU A 74 -5.20 8.24 -4.02
C LEU A 74 -6.66 8.08 -4.45
N VAL A 75 -7.47 7.45 -3.61
CA VAL A 75 -8.90 7.30 -3.86
C VAL A 75 -9.60 8.65 -3.95
N ILE A 76 -9.30 9.60 -3.04
CA ILE A 76 -9.91 10.93 -3.12
C ILE A 76 -9.43 11.73 -4.33
N LEU A 77 -8.16 11.64 -4.72
CA LEU A 77 -7.64 12.26 -5.94
C LEU A 77 -8.26 11.67 -7.22
N LEU A 78 -8.49 10.36 -7.24
CA LEU A 78 -9.17 9.67 -8.34
C LEU A 78 -10.60 10.17 -8.50
N VAL A 79 -11.36 10.22 -7.40
CA VAL A 79 -12.75 10.72 -7.40
C VAL A 79 -12.79 12.20 -7.80
N ALA A 80 -11.89 13.04 -7.28
CA ALA A 80 -11.79 14.44 -7.65
C ALA A 80 -11.45 14.64 -9.14
N GLY A 81 -10.53 13.84 -9.69
CA GLY A 81 -10.19 13.85 -11.11
C GLY A 81 -11.37 13.48 -12.00
N PHE A 82 -12.14 12.44 -11.62
CA PHE A 82 -13.36 12.06 -12.34
C PHE A 82 -14.48 13.10 -12.24
N ILE A 83 -14.68 13.71 -11.08
CA ILE A 83 -15.66 14.79 -10.91
C ILE A 83 -15.26 16.00 -11.77
N SER A 84 -14.00 16.40 -11.75
CA SER A 84 -13.49 17.52 -12.56
C SER A 84 -13.62 17.24 -14.06
N LEU A 85 -13.30 16.02 -14.48
CA LEU A 85 -13.48 15.58 -15.87
C LEU A 85 -14.97 15.55 -16.27
N GLY A 86 -15.84 15.05 -15.40
CA GLY A 86 -17.29 14.97 -15.64
C GLY A 86 -17.95 16.35 -15.72
N LEU A 87 -17.56 17.30 -14.86
CA LEU A 87 -18.04 18.69 -14.91
C LEU A 87 -17.57 19.40 -16.20
N SER A 88 -16.38 19.07 -16.70
CA SER A 88 -15.92 19.60 -17.99
C SER A 88 -16.75 19.13 -19.17
N PHE A 89 -17.47 18.01 -19.05
CA PHE A 89 -18.41 17.53 -20.08
C PHE A 89 -19.86 17.94 -19.81
N TYR A 90 -20.13 18.63 -18.70
CA TYR A 90 -21.48 19.04 -18.27
C TYR A 90 -21.60 20.57 -18.26
N GLU A 91 -21.82 21.16 -19.44
CA GLU A 91 -22.09 22.60 -19.60
C GLU A 91 -23.58 22.89 -19.82
N PRO A 92 -24.30 23.38 -18.80
CA PRO A 92 -25.31 24.41 -19.00
C PRO A 92 -24.62 25.78 -18.88
N GLY A 93 -24.78 26.64 -19.89
CA GLY A 93 -24.04 27.89 -20.09
C GLY A 93 -23.60 28.64 -18.82
N GLN A 94 -22.29 28.85 -18.70
CA GLN A 94 -21.69 29.50 -17.53
C GLN A 94 -22.07 30.99 -17.47
N VAL A 95 -22.88 31.37 -16.48
CA VAL A 95 -22.81 32.72 -15.94
C VAL A 95 -21.56 32.73 -15.06
N VAL A 96 -20.46 33.28 -15.57
CA VAL A 96 -19.27 33.53 -14.77
C VAL A 96 -19.62 34.60 -13.73
N GLN A 97 -19.99 34.16 -12.52
CA GLN A 97 -19.78 34.95 -11.31
C GLN A 97 -18.51 34.37 -10.69
N GLY A 98 -17.35 34.94 -10.98
CA GLY A 98 -16.99 36.18 -10.32
C GLY A 98 -16.63 35.84 -8.88
N GLN A 99 -15.32 35.72 -8.63
CA GLN A 99 -14.70 35.81 -7.31
C GLN A 99 -15.03 37.16 -6.66
N GLN A 100 -16.29 37.42 -6.32
CA GLN A 100 -16.79 38.63 -5.67
C GLN A 100 -18.13 38.27 -5.05
N ASN A 101 -18.17 37.85 -3.78
CA ASN A 101 -19.34 37.97 -2.89
C ASN A 101 -19.05 37.64 -1.41
N ALA A 102 -17.82 37.27 -1.03
CA ALA A 102 -17.46 37.13 0.38
C ALA A 102 -16.98 38.44 1.05
N THR A 103 -16.82 39.54 0.32
CA THR A 103 -16.33 40.82 0.91
C THR A 103 -17.43 41.74 1.43
N ASN A 104 -18.71 41.51 1.09
CA ASN A 104 -19.81 42.38 1.51
C ASN A 104 -20.64 41.82 2.68
N ILE A 105 -20.36 40.58 3.12
CA ILE A 105 -21.06 39.92 4.25
C ILE A 105 -20.25 39.95 5.56
N LEU A 106 -19.06 40.56 5.53
CA LEU A 106 -18.19 40.75 6.70
C LEU A 106 -18.08 42.23 7.11
N SER A 107 -18.48 43.18 6.25
CA SER A 107 -18.52 44.60 6.61
C SER A 107 -19.72 45.00 7.48
N SER A 108 -20.68 44.12 7.73
CA SER A 108 -21.83 44.38 8.60
C SER A 108 -21.74 43.78 10.00
N ALA A 109 -20.60 43.20 10.39
CA ALA A 109 -20.39 42.66 11.74
C ALA A 109 -19.20 43.33 12.43
N ASN A 110 -19.24 44.67 12.54
CA ASN A 110 -18.52 45.33 13.61
C ASN A 110 -19.26 45.07 14.93
N ALA A 111 -18.72 44.18 15.78
CA ALA A 111 -18.46 44.47 17.19
C ALA A 111 -17.93 43.21 17.91
N ASN A 112 -16.81 43.40 18.62
CA ASN A 112 -16.32 42.59 19.77
C ASN A 112 -15.26 41.51 19.49
N HIS A 113 -14.02 41.97 19.35
CA HIS A 113 -12.83 41.66 20.17
C HIS A 113 -12.61 40.20 20.66
N THR A 114 -11.42 39.68 20.31
CA THR A 114 -10.71 38.48 20.83
C THR A 114 -11.10 37.11 20.24
N LEU A 115 -10.47 36.73 19.12
CA LEU A 115 -9.90 35.39 18.80
C LEU A 115 -9.47 35.21 17.31
N GLU A 116 -9.28 36.31 16.57
CA GLU A 116 -8.76 36.35 15.18
C GLU A 116 -7.35 35.76 14.97
N GLY A 117 -6.69 35.25 16.01
CA GLY A 117 -5.31 34.75 15.93
C GLY A 117 -5.16 33.25 15.62
N LEU A 118 -6.21 32.43 15.78
CA LEU A 118 -6.04 30.96 15.79
C LEU A 118 -6.76 30.22 14.65
N ILE A 119 -7.72 30.86 13.96
CA ILE A 119 -8.42 30.26 12.81
C ILE A 119 -7.70 30.61 11.48
N GLY A 120 -6.81 31.62 11.51
CA GLY A 120 -6.00 32.05 10.35
C GLY A 120 -4.86 31.12 9.96
N LEU A 121 -4.55 30.07 10.74
CA LEU A 121 -3.43 29.16 10.43
C LEU A 121 -3.84 27.92 9.63
N SER A 122 -5.12 27.59 9.53
CA SER A 122 -5.56 26.41 8.77
C SER A 122 -5.67 26.66 7.26
N ASN A 123 -5.80 27.92 6.83
CA ASN A 123 -5.93 28.28 5.41
C ASN A 123 -4.60 28.78 4.80
N SER A 124 -3.49 28.67 5.54
CA SER A 124 -2.21 29.27 5.15
C SER A 124 -1.13 28.27 4.71
N THR A 125 -1.44 26.97 4.55
CA THR A 125 -0.51 26.01 3.96
C THR A 125 -0.95 25.67 2.55
N PHE A 126 -0.19 26.18 1.57
CA PHE A 126 -0.28 25.95 0.13
C PHE A 126 -1.13 26.95 -0.68
N ARG A 127 -0.64 28.20 -0.74
CA ARG A 127 -0.89 29.08 -1.89
C ARG A 127 0.00 28.63 -3.04
N ILE A 128 -0.59 28.08 -4.10
CA ILE A 128 0.00 28.22 -5.44
C ILE A 128 -0.37 29.65 -5.87
N ASP A 129 0.58 30.59 -5.75
CA ASP A 129 0.52 31.80 -6.55
C ASP A 129 0.78 31.38 -8.01
N GLU A 130 -0.27 31.28 -8.82
CA GLU A 130 -0.14 31.26 -10.28
C GLU A 130 -0.60 32.64 -10.78
N PRO A 131 0.24 33.40 -11.50
CA PRO A 131 -0.17 34.65 -12.11
C PRO A 131 -1.26 34.37 -13.13
N THR A 132 -2.37 35.09 -12.97
CA THR A 132 -3.49 35.16 -13.89
C THR A 132 -2.99 35.49 -15.30
N SER A 133 -2.79 34.48 -16.14
CA SER A 133 -2.58 34.65 -17.57
C SER A 133 -3.93 34.58 -18.25
N ALA A 134 -4.40 35.76 -18.63
CA ALA A 134 -5.58 35.95 -19.43
C ALA A 134 -5.44 35.24 -20.79
N ASN A 135 -6.54 34.61 -21.22
CA ASN A 135 -6.81 34.05 -22.55
C ASN A 135 -6.13 32.71 -22.89
N GLU A 136 -6.71 31.58 -22.45
CA GLU A 136 -6.74 30.33 -23.23
C GLU A 136 -8.09 29.62 -23.03
N ASP A 137 -8.59 29.03 -24.11
CA ASP A 137 -9.99 28.78 -24.42
C ASP A 137 -10.68 27.66 -23.62
N HIS A 138 -12.02 27.64 -23.64
CA HIS A 138 -12.91 26.57 -23.15
C HIS A 138 -12.50 25.13 -23.56
N GLY A 139 -11.57 24.98 -24.52
CA GLY A 139 -10.98 23.69 -24.90
C GLY A 139 -10.03 23.07 -23.87
N SER A 140 -9.62 23.78 -22.82
CA SER A 140 -8.67 23.29 -21.82
C SER A 140 -9.30 22.80 -20.51
N ALA A 141 -10.61 22.95 -20.30
CA ALA A 141 -11.25 22.56 -19.03
C ALA A 141 -11.12 21.07 -18.69
N TRP A 142 -11.13 20.19 -19.70
CA TRP A 142 -10.96 18.75 -19.51
C TRP A 142 -9.50 18.38 -19.20
N ILE A 143 -8.54 19.23 -19.58
CA ILE A 143 -7.11 19.00 -19.38
C ILE A 143 -6.77 19.01 -17.89
N GLU A 144 -7.48 19.78 -17.08
CA GLU A 144 -7.31 19.83 -15.63
C GLU A 144 -7.64 18.46 -15.00
N GLY A 145 -8.81 17.90 -15.33
CA GLY A 145 -9.20 16.56 -14.87
C GLY A 145 -8.26 15.47 -15.37
N VAL A 146 -7.83 15.55 -16.64
CA VAL A 146 -6.87 14.58 -17.22
C VAL A 146 -5.49 14.69 -16.57
N ALA A 147 -5.02 15.89 -16.24
CA ALA A 147 -3.75 16.10 -15.55
C ALA A 147 -3.73 15.41 -14.18
N ILE A 148 -4.84 15.49 -13.44
CA ILE A 148 -5.00 14.81 -12.15
C ILE A 148 -4.95 13.28 -12.33
N LEU A 149 -5.64 12.73 -13.34
CA LEU A 149 -5.62 11.29 -13.61
C LEU A 149 -4.22 10.80 -14.01
N ILE A 150 -3.51 11.53 -14.85
CA ILE A 150 -2.13 11.20 -15.24
C ILE A 150 -1.19 11.24 -14.04
N CYS A 151 -1.33 12.24 -13.17
CA CYS A 151 -0.55 12.36 -11.93
C CYS A 151 -0.74 11.12 -11.03
N VAL A 152 -1.99 10.71 -10.79
CA VAL A 152 -2.31 9.50 -10.00
C VAL A 152 -1.74 8.24 -10.65
N VAL A 153 -1.78 8.11 -11.97
CA VAL A 153 -1.18 6.96 -12.68
C VAL A 153 0.33 6.91 -12.44
N VAL A 154 1.04 8.03 -12.57
CA VAL A 154 2.50 8.07 -12.34
C VAL A 154 2.84 7.73 -10.89
N VAL A 155 2.10 8.24 -9.92
CA VAL A 155 2.38 7.97 -8.50
C VAL A 155 2.12 6.51 -8.13
N VAL A 156 1.06 5.89 -8.68
CA VAL A 156 0.78 4.45 -8.51
C VAL A 156 1.87 3.60 -9.15
N LEU A 157 2.38 4.00 -10.31
CA LEU A 157 3.50 3.29 -10.95
C LEU A 157 4.79 3.41 -10.13
N VAL A 158 5.15 4.61 -9.64
CA VAL A 158 6.33 4.81 -8.77
C VAL A 158 6.23 4.01 -7.48
N THR A 159 5.06 4.03 -6.84
CA THR A 159 4.84 3.28 -5.59
C THR A 159 4.88 1.78 -5.83
N ALA A 160 4.23 1.27 -6.88
CA ALA A 160 4.25 -0.15 -7.23
C ALA A 160 5.64 -0.63 -7.67
N ILE A 161 6.41 0.18 -8.41
CA ILE A 161 7.79 -0.17 -8.80
C ILE A 161 8.70 -0.22 -7.58
N ASN A 162 8.57 0.75 -6.67
CA ASN A 162 9.34 0.78 -5.42
C ASN A 162 9.02 -0.45 -4.56
N ASP A 163 7.74 -0.82 -4.46
CA ASP A 163 7.31 -1.98 -3.68
C ASP A 163 7.71 -3.31 -4.35
N PHE A 164 7.58 -3.41 -5.67
CA PHE A 164 8.03 -4.57 -6.46
C PHE A 164 9.55 -4.78 -6.37
N SER A 165 10.32 -3.69 -6.26
CA SER A 165 11.78 -3.75 -6.09
C SER A 165 12.20 -4.20 -4.70
N LYS A 166 11.31 -4.14 -3.69
CA LYS A 166 11.58 -4.67 -2.34
C LYS A 166 11.26 -6.16 -2.21
N GLU A 167 10.35 -6.67 -3.06
CA GLU A 167 9.97 -8.08 -3.08
C GLU A 167 10.87 -8.96 -3.97
N ARG A 168 11.74 -8.35 -4.79
CA ARG A 168 12.81 -9.05 -5.54
C ARG A 168 14.17 -8.88 -4.88
#